data_AF-A0A1G5G2F5-F1
#
_entry.id   AF-A0A1G5G2F5-F1
#
_cell.length_a   1.000
_cell.length_b   1.000
_cell.length_c   1.000
_cell.angle_alpha   90.00
_cell.angle_beta   90.00
_cell.angle_gamma   90.00
#
_symmetry.space_group_name_H-M   'P 1'
#
loop_
_entity.id
_entity.type
_entity.pdbx_description
1 polymer ?
#
loop_
_entity_poly.entity_id
_entity_poly.type
_entity_poly.pdbx_seq_one_letter_code
_entity_poly.pdbx_strand_id
1 'polypeptide(L)'
;MSNNKDHQDENKVWRYIGIAVIVLIFLVGINRFGFTGRTDGIRTGGNSLGDIALEYYFEKYPEQAENEDIEARVKNFGCHKEIHIYNEGTQVMRMSYFNGQMYELE
;
A
#
# COMPACT_ATOMS: atom_id res chain seq x y z
N MET A 1 28.71 -32.52 46.13
CA MET A 1 27.48 -32.68 45.33
C MET A 1 26.98 -31.30 44.88
N SER A 2 27.51 -30.77 43.78
CA SER A 2 26.99 -29.55 43.13
C SER A 2 27.59 -29.43 41.73
N ASN A 3 27.15 -30.28 40.80
CA ASN A 3 27.56 -30.19 39.38
C ASN A 3 26.39 -30.41 38.40
N ASN A 4 25.16 -30.51 38.92
CA ASN A 4 23.96 -30.77 38.11
C ASN A 4 22.99 -29.57 38.04
N LYS A 5 23.36 -28.43 38.64
CA LYS A 5 22.57 -27.19 38.58
C LYS A 5 23.05 -26.26 37.47
N ASP A 6 24.35 -26.25 37.16
CA ASP A 6 24.93 -25.43 36.08
C ASP A 6 24.37 -25.80 34.70
N HIS A 7 24.33 -27.10 34.37
CA HIS A 7 23.78 -27.56 33.09
C HIS A 7 22.26 -27.35 32.95
N GLN A 8 21.54 -27.18 34.06
CA GLN A 8 20.10 -26.93 34.02
C GLN A 8 19.78 -25.45 33.79
N ASP A 9 20.62 -24.54 34.28
CA ASP A 9 20.44 -23.10 34.13
C ASP A 9 21.00 -22.58 32.79
N GLU A 10 22.08 -23.18 32.29
CA GLU A 10 22.63 -22.90 30.96
C GLU A 10 21.59 -23.16 29.84
N ASN A 11 20.88 -24.29 29.92
CA ASN A 11 19.82 -24.65 28.97
C ASN A 11 18.61 -23.71 29.04
N LYS A 12 18.32 -23.11 30.21
CA LYS A 12 17.25 -22.10 30.33
C LYS A 12 17.66 -20.79 29.68
N VAL A 13 18.91 -20.36 29.89
CA VAL A 13 19.44 -19.12 29.31
C VAL A 13 19.45 -19.20 27.79
N TRP A 14 19.93 -20.30 27.21
CA TRP A 14 19.87 -20.52 25.75
C TRP A 14 18.44 -20.54 25.20
N ARG A 15 17.47 -21.07 25.96
CA ARG A 15 16.06 -21.04 25.57
C ARG A 15 15.49 -19.62 25.55
N TYR A 16 15.84 -18.78 26.52
CA TYR A 16 15.42 -17.37 26.56
C TYR A 16 16.08 -16.54 25.45
N ILE A 17 17.36 -16.79 25.18
CA ILE A 17 18.07 -16.15 24.06
C ILE A 17 17.42 -16.51 22.73
N GLY A 18 17.08 -17.80 22.52
CA GLY A 18 16.36 -18.25 21.32
C GLY A 18 15.01 -17.54 21.14
N ILE A 19 14.21 -17.40 22.22
CA ILE A 19 12.94 -16.67 22.19
C ILE A 19 13.17 -15.19 21.86
N ALA A 20 14.17 -14.55 22.46
CA ALA A 20 14.50 -13.15 22.22
C ALA A 20 14.90 -12.89 20.75
N VAL A 21 15.68 -13.80 20.15
CA VAL A 21 16.06 -13.72 18.73
C VAL A 21 14.86 -13.88 17.81
N ILE A 22 13.95 -14.82 18.10
CA ILE A 22 12.72 -15.00 17.32
C ILE A 22 11.86 -13.73 17.39
N VAL A 23 11.65 -13.17 18.58
CA VAL A 23 10.90 -11.91 18.76
C VAL A 23 11.58 -10.75 18.02
N LEU A 24 12.91 -10.68 18.03
CA LEU A 24 13.65 -9.66 17.29
C LEU A 24 13.47 -9.79 15.77
N ILE A 25 13.48 -11.02 15.23
CA ILE A 25 13.22 -11.28 13.81
C ILE A 25 11.79 -10.89 13.44
N PHE A 26 10.80 -11.16 14.29
CA PHE A 26 9.43 -10.69 14.06
C PHE A 26 9.34 -9.16 14.11
N LEU A 27 9.98 -8.50 15.07
CA LEU A 27 9.98 -7.03 15.17
C LEU A 27 10.66 -6.36 13.97
N VAL A 28 11.81 -6.88 13.54
CA VAL A 28 12.53 -6.36 12.37
C VAL A 28 11.82 -6.72 11.08
N GLY A 29 11.21 -7.91 11.00
CA GLY A 29 10.41 -8.35 9.85
C GLY A 29 9.13 -7.53 9.67
N ILE A 30 8.44 -7.18 10.75
CA ILE A 30 7.28 -6.27 10.73
C ILE A 30 7.73 -4.86 10.28
N ASN A 31 8.84 -4.35 10.81
CA ASN A 31 9.36 -3.02 10.44
C ASN A 31 9.95 -2.95 9.02
N ARG A 32 10.47 -4.06 8.46
CA ARG A 32 11.14 -4.06 7.15
C ARG A 32 10.30 -4.66 6.02
N PHE A 33 9.27 -5.44 6.32
CA PHE A 33 8.53 -6.20 5.31
C PHE A 33 6.99 -6.10 5.36
N GLY A 34 6.36 -5.38 6.31
CA GLY A 34 4.89 -5.42 6.30
C GLY A 34 4.06 -4.55 7.24
N PHE A 35 4.56 -3.46 7.81
CA PHE A 35 3.65 -2.56 8.55
C PHE A 35 4.01 -1.07 8.54
N THR A 36 4.66 -0.60 7.48
CA THR A 36 4.37 0.76 6.96
C THR A 36 3.14 0.68 6.06
N GLY A 37 2.03 0.24 6.65
CA GLY A 37 0.71 0.59 6.15
C GLY A 37 0.54 2.07 6.39
N ARG A 38 0.96 2.90 5.43
CA ARG A 38 0.38 4.23 5.24
C ARG A 38 -1.13 4.02 5.25
N THR A 39 -1.77 4.48 6.31
CA THR A 39 -3.22 4.62 6.41
C THR A 39 -3.66 5.86 5.65
N ASP A 40 -3.13 6.03 4.44
CA ASP A 40 -3.55 7.05 3.50
C ASP A 40 -4.09 6.35 2.27
N GLY A 41 -5.42 6.40 2.13
CA GLY A 41 -6.10 6.02 0.92
C GLY A 41 -6.59 4.58 0.91
N ILE A 42 -7.91 4.46 0.97
CA ILE A 42 -8.68 3.29 0.58
C ILE A 42 -8.23 2.87 -0.84
N ARG A 43 -7.24 1.98 -0.98
CA ARG A 43 -7.05 1.17 -2.19
C ARG A 43 -8.00 -0.02 -2.10
N THR A 44 -9.28 0.23 -2.35
CA THR A 44 -10.24 -0.83 -2.67
C THR A 44 -9.78 -1.51 -3.94
N GLY A 45 -9.41 -2.79 -3.84
CA GLY A 45 -8.85 -3.55 -4.95
C GLY A 45 -9.68 -3.52 -6.23
N GLY A 46 -8.98 -3.28 -7.34
CA GLY A 46 -9.10 -4.01 -8.60
C GLY A 46 -10.42 -3.92 -9.38
N ASN A 47 -11.35 -3.04 -9.03
CA ASN A 47 -12.63 -2.89 -9.73
C ASN A 47 -13.23 -1.48 -9.60
N SER A 48 -12.47 -0.50 -9.12
CA SER A 48 -12.98 0.86 -8.93
C SER A 48 -12.79 1.72 -10.19
N LEU A 49 -13.69 2.67 -10.42
CA LEU A 49 -13.57 3.66 -11.50
C LEU A 49 -12.24 4.43 -11.47
N GLY A 50 -11.63 4.58 -10.29
CA GLY A 50 -10.31 5.18 -10.14
C GLY A 50 -9.20 4.30 -10.71
N ASP A 51 -9.27 2.98 -10.49
CA ASP A 51 -8.27 2.04 -11.02
C ASP A 51 -8.29 2.01 -12.56
N ILE A 52 -9.50 1.97 -13.16
CA ILE A 52 -9.68 1.98 -14.62
C ILE A 52 -9.15 3.29 -15.22
N ALA A 53 -9.38 4.42 -14.55
CA ALA A 53 -8.87 5.71 -15.00
C ALA A 53 -7.33 5.81 -14.88
N LEU A 54 -6.74 5.25 -13.82
CA LEU A 54 -5.29 5.17 -13.68
C LEU A 54 -4.67 4.27 -14.75
N GLU A 55 -5.28 3.12 -15.02
CA GLU A 55 -4.85 2.21 -16.10
C GLU A 55 -4.85 2.95 -17.45
N TYR A 56 -5.96 3.60 -17.80
CA TYR A 56 -6.05 4.44 -19.01
C TYR A 56 -4.96 5.52 -19.06
N TYR A 57 -4.70 6.18 -17.93
CA TYR A 57 -3.68 7.21 -17.84
C TYR A 57 -2.26 6.64 -18.04
N PHE A 58 -1.93 5.50 -17.45
CA PHE A 58 -0.63 4.86 -17.62
C PHE A 58 -0.44 4.25 -19.01
N GLU A 59 -1.51 3.79 -19.66
CA GLU A 59 -1.45 3.40 -21.08
C GLU A 59 -1.12 4.59 -21.99
N LYS A 60 -1.64 5.78 -21.67
CA LYS A 60 -1.39 7.02 -22.41
C LYS A 60 -0.01 7.63 -22.11
N TYR A 61 0.45 7.53 -20.86
CA TYR A 61 1.70 8.08 -20.34
C TYR A 61 2.53 7.00 -19.62
N PRO A 62 3.13 6.05 -20.36
CA PRO A 62 3.84 4.92 -19.78
C PRO A 62 5.06 5.32 -18.94
N GLU A 63 5.67 6.47 -19.22
CA GLU A 63 6.77 7.03 -18.43
C GLU A 63 6.36 7.43 -17.01
N GLN A 64 5.05 7.61 -16.78
CA GLN A 64 4.49 7.96 -15.47
C GLN A 64 4.09 6.72 -14.65
N ALA A 65 4.19 5.51 -15.20
CA ALA A 65 3.75 4.29 -14.52
C ALA A 65 4.58 3.95 -13.25
N GLU A 66 5.81 4.43 -13.17
CA GLU A 66 6.67 4.28 -11.99
C GLU A 66 6.47 5.40 -10.95
N ASN A 67 5.64 6.40 -11.27
CA ASN A 67 5.39 7.53 -10.37
C ASN A 67 4.35 7.15 -9.31
N GLU A 68 4.82 6.94 -8.08
CA GLU A 68 3.97 6.58 -6.93
C GLU A 68 3.10 7.74 -6.43
N ASP A 69 3.36 8.98 -6.86
CA ASP A 69 2.63 10.19 -6.46
C ASP A 69 1.40 10.48 -7.34
N ILE A 70 1.07 9.57 -8.26
CA ILE A 70 -0.13 9.68 -9.10
C ILE A 70 -1.35 9.06 -8.41
N GLU A 71 -2.38 9.89 -8.24
CA GLU A 71 -3.64 9.51 -7.59
C GLU A 71 -4.85 9.82 -8.47
N ALA A 72 -5.86 8.95 -8.43
CA ALA A 72 -7.16 9.22 -9.03
C ALA A 72 -8.21 9.44 -7.95
N ARG A 73 -8.95 10.54 -8.05
CA ARG A 73 -10.04 10.90 -7.14
C ARG A 73 -11.37 10.91 -7.88
N VAL A 74 -12.31 10.09 -7.44
CA VAL A 74 -13.65 10.02 -8.03
C VAL A 74 -14.59 10.98 -7.30
N LYS A 75 -15.20 11.92 -8.03
CA LYS A 75 -16.21 12.86 -7.56
C LYS A 75 -17.58 12.50 -8.16
N ASN A 76 -18.63 12.59 -7.35
CA ASN A 76 -20.00 12.30 -7.78
C ASN A 76 -20.78 13.60 -7.95
N PHE A 77 -21.34 13.82 -9.13
CA PHE A 77 -22.12 15.01 -9.50
C PHE A 77 -23.61 14.69 -9.72
N GLY A 78 -24.11 13.61 -9.10
CA GLY A 78 -25.52 13.22 -9.13
C GLY A 78 -25.90 12.50 -10.42
N CYS A 79 -25.78 13.18 -11.57
CA CYS A 79 -26.08 12.59 -12.89
C CYS A 79 -24.87 11.89 -13.53
N HIS A 80 -23.65 12.25 -13.15
CA HIS A 80 -22.42 11.62 -13.64
C HIS A 80 -21.37 11.54 -12.54
N LYS A 81 -20.30 10.78 -12.81
CA LYS A 81 -19.10 10.76 -11.98
C LYS A 81 -17.97 11.38 -12.77
N GLU A 82 -17.09 12.10 -12.09
CA GLU A 82 -15.84 12.56 -12.68
C GLU A 82 -14.67 11.91 -11.95
N ILE A 83 -13.62 11.61 -12.68
CA ILE A 83 -12.36 11.11 -12.16
C ILE A 83 -11.30 12.18 -12.40
N HIS A 84 -10.67 12.64 -11.33
CA HIS A 84 -9.66 13.70 -11.37
C HIS A 84 -8.33 13.03 -11.03
N ILE A 85 -7.38 13.06 -11.96
CA ILE A 85 -6.04 12.49 -11.79
C ILE A 85 -5.09 13.60 -11.37
N TYR A 86 -4.35 13.37 -10.30
CA TYR A 86 -3.36 14.29 -9.76
C TYR A 86 -1.98 13.65 -9.81
N ASN A 87 -0.96 14.47 -10.06
CA ASN A 87 0.45 14.14 -9.94
C ASN A 87 1.08 15.17 -8.99
N GLU A 88 1.68 14.70 -7.89
CA GLU A 88 2.25 15.57 -6.84
C GLU A 88 1.24 16.64 -6.33
N GLY A 89 -0.05 16.27 -6.27
CA GLY A 89 -1.14 17.16 -5.86
C GLY A 89 -1.61 18.17 -6.91
N THR A 90 -1.01 18.20 -8.11
CA THR A 90 -1.48 19.01 -9.25
C THR A 90 -2.40 18.17 -10.13
N GLN A 91 -3.58 18.70 -10.47
CA GLN A 91 -4.50 18.00 -11.38
C GLN A 91 -3.90 17.98 -12.79
N VAL A 92 -3.63 16.80 -13.31
CA VAL A 92 -3.02 16.60 -14.64
C VAL A 92 -4.02 16.10 -15.67
N MET A 93 -5.10 15.46 -15.24
CA MET A 93 -6.16 14.99 -16.13
C MET A 93 -7.51 14.96 -15.41
N ARG A 94 -8.58 15.13 -16.19
CA ARG A 94 -9.95 14.99 -15.73
C ARG A 94 -10.72 14.15 -16.73
N MET A 95 -11.56 13.26 -16.20
CA MET A 95 -12.37 12.35 -16.99
C MET A 95 -13.80 12.37 -16.46
N SER A 96 -14.78 12.21 -17.33
CA SER A 96 -16.18 12.00 -17.00
C SER A 96 -16.57 10.56 -17.28
N TYR A 97 -17.33 9.95 -16.37
CA TYR A 97 -17.98 8.68 -16.57
C TYR A 97 -19.49 8.85 -16.55
N PHE A 98 -20.10 8.61 -17.71
CA PHE A 98 -21.54 8.70 -17.91
C PHE A 98 -21.99 7.61 -18.89
N ASN A 99 -23.15 6.99 -18.65
CA ASN A 99 -23.70 5.91 -19.47
C ASN A 99 -22.73 4.74 -19.75
N GLY A 100 -21.85 4.42 -18.81
CA GLY A 100 -20.90 3.33 -18.99
C GLY A 100 -19.66 3.67 -19.83
N GLN A 101 -19.51 4.91 -20.26
CA GLN A 101 -18.41 5.37 -21.10
C GLN A 101 -17.55 6.40 -20.36
N MET A 102 -16.23 6.36 -20.59
CA MET A 102 -15.29 7.37 -20.11
C MET A 102 -15.00 8.39 -21.20
N TYR A 103 -14.95 9.66 -20.82
CA TYR A 103 -14.63 10.79 -21.70
C TYR A 103 -13.57 11.65 -21.02
N GLU A 104 -12.51 12.00 -21.72
CA GLU A 104 -11.56 13.00 -21.24
C GLU A 104 -12.20 14.39 -21.27
N LEU A 105 -12.00 15.18 -20.22
CA LEU A 105 -12.47 16.55 -20.12
C LEU A 105 -11.27 17.49 -20.18
N GLU A 106 -11.31 18.45 -21.12
CA GLU A 106 -10.28 19.51 -21.26
C GLU A 106 -10.20 20.44 -20.03
#